data_AF-A0A2N5YRB7-F1
#
_entry.id   AF-A0A2N5YRB7-F1
#
_cell.length_a   1.000
_cell.length_b   1.000
_cell.length_c   1.000
_cell.angle_alpha   90.00
_cell.angle_beta   90.00
_cell.angle_gamma   90.00
#
_symmetry.space_group_name_H-M   'P 1'
#
loop_
_entity.id
_entity.type
_entity.pdbx_description
1 polymer ?
#
loop_
_entity_poly.entity_id
_entity_poly.type
_entity_poly.pdbx_seq_one_letter_code
_entity_poly.pdbx_strand_id
1 'polypeptide(L)'
;MKKDVDYMLVQKFAWNDYVDSGLVKSGRLIITKNFIFMLIEKEDFGKSLNYDPIKVENLLNVAEQVDVIDFETELLDIIPNPSIFKIENLEYLEVTNSFIAGGMAFKRKSDQDGVSFEIPKRSVRKEVVEFCKDIVK
;
A
#
# COMPACT_ATOMS: atom_id res chain seq x y z
N MET A 1 -1.73 -6.06 -24.85
CA MET A 1 -2.52 -5.03 -24.15
C MET A 1 -2.45 -5.33 -22.66
N LYS A 2 -1.68 -4.56 -21.88
CA LYS A 2 -1.91 -4.53 -20.43
C LYS A 2 -3.25 -3.81 -20.27
N LYS A 3 -4.26 -4.44 -19.66
CA LYS A 3 -5.45 -3.72 -19.17
C LYS A 3 -4.92 -2.53 -18.36
N ASP A 4 -5.45 -1.34 -18.56
CA ASP A 4 -5.25 -0.24 -17.61
C ASP A 4 -5.74 -0.78 -16.26
N VAL A 5 -4.80 -1.13 -15.39
CA VAL A 5 -5.14 -1.58 -14.04
C VAL A 5 -5.24 -0.30 -13.25
N ASP A 6 -6.44 0.07 -12.79
CA ASP A 6 -6.64 1.33 -12.04
C ASP A 6 -6.13 1.25 -10.60
N TYR A 7 -5.75 0.05 -10.16
CA TYR A 7 -5.12 -0.21 -8.87
C TYR A 7 -4.05 -1.31 -8.98
N MET A 8 -3.18 -1.42 -7.98
CA MET A 8 -2.21 -2.49 -7.84
C MET A 8 -2.30 -3.11 -6.43
N LEU A 9 -2.45 -4.43 -6.37
CA LEU A 9 -2.42 -5.20 -5.12
C LEU A 9 -1.03 -5.80 -4.89
N VAL A 10 -0.33 -5.32 -3.87
CA VAL A 10 0.92 -5.92 -3.38
C VAL A 10 0.59 -6.93 -2.29
N GLN A 11 0.70 -8.20 -2.62
CA GLN A 11 0.29 -9.32 -1.75
C GLN A 11 1.10 -9.46 -0.46
N LYS A 12 2.31 -8.90 -0.41
CA LYS A 12 3.19 -8.99 0.76
C LYS A 12 4.07 -7.75 0.85
N PHE A 13 3.99 -7.05 1.97
CA PHE A 13 4.98 -6.07 2.40
C PHE A 13 5.37 -6.32 3.86
N ALA A 14 6.55 -5.83 4.24
CA ALA A 14 6.98 -5.73 5.63
C ALA A 14 7.35 -4.28 5.93
N TRP A 15 6.85 -3.75 7.04
CA TRP A 15 7.15 -2.43 7.57
C TRP A 15 7.88 -2.60 8.88
N ASN A 16 9.07 -2.03 8.97
CA ASN A 16 9.76 -1.91 10.25
C ASN A 16 9.56 -0.50 10.77
N ASP A 17 8.81 -0.36 11.85
CA ASP A 17 8.69 0.89 12.58
C ASP A 17 9.82 0.97 13.64
N TYR A 18 11.05 1.19 13.18
CA TYR A 18 12.22 1.25 14.04
C TYR A 18 12.27 2.52 14.91
N VAL A 19 11.52 3.56 14.55
CA VAL A 19 11.61 4.88 15.20
C VAL A 19 10.68 4.94 16.41
N ASP A 20 9.45 4.43 16.31
CA ASP A 20 8.47 4.55 17.40
C ASP A 20 8.35 3.30 18.29
N SER A 21 8.43 2.09 17.70
CA SER A 21 7.95 0.89 18.42
C SER A 21 8.85 -0.34 18.34
N GLY A 22 9.79 -0.39 17.39
CA GLY A 22 10.59 -1.58 17.11
C GLY A 22 9.76 -2.75 16.57
N LEU A 23 8.51 -2.49 16.15
CA LEU A 23 7.57 -3.49 15.67
C LEU A 23 7.70 -3.69 14.17
N VAL A 24 7.70 -4.95 13.75
CA VAL A 24 7.48 -5.33 12.36
C VAL A 24 5.99 -5.55 12.14
N LYS A 25 5.43 -4.79 11.21
CA LYS A 25 4.08 -5.00 10.68
C LYS A 25 4.17 -5.63 9.30
N SER A 26 3.27 -6.54 8.98
CA SER A 26 3.20 -7.13 7.65
C SER A 26 1.77 -7.30 7.17
N GLY A 27 1.60 -7.30 5.85
CA GLY A 27 0.30 -7.51 5.21
C GLY A 27 0.31 -7.18 3.73
N ARG A 28 -0.75 -6.53 3.25
CA ARG A 28 -0.98 -6.20 1.83
C ARG A 28 -1.07 -4.70 1.58
N LEU A 29 -0.70 -4.26 0.38
CA LEU A 29 -0.93 -2.88 -0.06
C LEU A 29 -1.91 -2.86 -1.22
N ILE A 30 -2.85 -1.92 -1.21
CA ILE A 30 -3.62 -1.55 -2.41
C ILE A 30 -3.17 -0.14 -2.78
N ILE A 31 -2.65 0.02 -3.99
CA ILE A 31 -2.15 1.29 -4.52
C ILE A 31 -3.07 1.71 -5.65
N THR A 32 -3.64 2.89 -5.59
CA THR A 32 -4.43 3.50 -6.67
C THR A 32 -3.76 4.81 -7.10
N LYS A 33 -4.34 5.52 -8.07
CA LYS A 33 -3.86 6.87 -8.45
C LYS A 33 -4.00 7.89 -7.33
N ASN A 34 -5.00 7.73 -6.45
CA ASN A 34 -5.32 8.70 -5.41
C ASN A 34 -4.81 8.29 -4.02
N PHE A 35 -4.68 6.98 -3.75
CA PHE A 35 -4.43 6.46 -2.41
C PHE A 35 -3.42 5.31 -2.38
N ILE A 36 -2.75 5.18 -1.24
CA ILE A 36 -2.09 3.96 -0.79
C ILE A 36 -2.83 3.48 0.45
N PHE A 37 -3.38 2.28 0.38
CA PHE A 37 -4.06 1.63 1.49
C PHE A 37 -3.18 0.50 2.04
N MET A 38 -3.00 0.49 3.35
CA MET A 38 -2.26 -0.54 4.06
C MET A 38 -3.22 -1.49 4.79
N LEU A 39 -3.18 -2.76 4.40
CA LEU A 39 -3.90 -3.83 5.06
C LEU A 39 -2.92 -4.55 5.99
N ILE A 40 -2.91 -4.18 7.27
CA ILE A 40 -2.07 -4.83 8.29
C ILE A 40 -2.71 -6.17 8.67
N GLU A 41 -1.94 -7.25 8.62
CA GLU A 41 -2.40 -8.60 8.96
C GLU A 41 -1.70 -9.20 10.17
N LYS A 42 -0.47 -8.77 10.45
CA LYS A 42 0.33 -9.20 11.58
C LYS A 42 1.14 -8.04 12.14
N GLU A 43 1.24 -8.02 13.46
CA GLU A 43 2.22 -7.26 14.23
C GLU A 43 3.04 -8.27 15.06
N ASP A 44 4.31 -7.99 15.37
CA ASP A 44 5.20 -8.95 16.05
C ASP A 44 4.68 -9.54 17.37
N PHE A 45 3.72 -8.87 18.04
CA PHE A 45 3.11 -9.35 19.28
C PHE A 45 1.68 -9.90 19.13
N GLY A 46 1.16 -10.08 17.91
CA GLY A 46 -0.15 -10.70 17.69
C GLY A 46 -0.73 -10.53 16.28
N LYS A 47 -1.82 -11.25 16.01
CA LYS A 47 -2.65 -10.95 14.85
C LYS A 47 -3.52 -9.74 15.17
N SER A 48 -3.23 -8.61 14.53
CA SER A 48 -4.11 -7.46 14.53
C SER A 48 -4.43 -7.13 13.08
N LEU A 49 -5.65 -7.47 12.67
CA LEU A 49 -6.19 -6.97 11.40
C LEU A 49 -6.68 -5.57 11.65
N ASN A 50 -6.23 -4.59 10.86
CA ASN A 50 -6.77 -3.24 10.93
C ASN A 50 -8.07 -3.08 10.12
N TYR A 51 -8.56 -4.14 9.47
CA TYR A 51 -9.69 -4.10 8.53
C TYR A 51 -10.60 -5.33 8.67
N ASP A 52 -11.79 -5.27 8.08
CA ASP A 52 -12.67 -6.43 7.91
C ASP A 52 -12.23 -7.26 6.69
N PRO A 53 -11.65 -8.46 6.89
CA PRO A 53 -11.11 -9.26 5.79
C PRO A 53 -12.19 -9.74 4.84
N ILE A 54 -13.41 -10.01 5.32
CA ILE A 54 -14.50 -10.51 4.47
C ILE A 54 -14.93 -9.41 3.50
N LYS A 55 -15.07 -8.18 3.99
CA LYS A 55 -15.42 -7.02 3.15
C LYS A 55 -14.37 -6.73 2.09
N VAL A 56 -13.08 -6.73 2.48
CA VAL A 56 -11.99 -6.49 1.52
C VAL A 56 -11.93 -7.60 0.46
N GLU A 57 -12.03 -8.88 0.82
CA GLU A 57 -12.02 -9.95 -0.18
C GLU A 57 -13.23 -9.87 -1.13
N ASN A 58 -14.42 -9.56 -0.61
CA ASN A 58 -15.60 -9.37 -1.44
C ASN A 58 -15.40 -8.21 -2.44
N LEU A 59 -14.84 -7.09 -1.98
CA LEU A 59 -14.56 -5.95 -2.83
C LEU A 59 -13.50 -6.27 -3.90
N LEU A 60 -12.42 -6.97 -3.53
CA LEU A 60 -11.38 -7.41 -4.48
C LEU A 60 -11.94 -8.36 -5.57
N ASN A 61 -12.91 -9.22 -5.23
CA ASN A 61 -13.54 -10.13 -6.19
C ASN A 61 -14.39 -9.42 -7.25
N VAL A 62 -14.89 -8.22 -6.94
CA VAL A 62 -15.69 -7.40 -7.86
C VAL A 62 -14.94 -6.17 -8.37
N ALA A 63 -13.67 -5.99 -8.00
CA ALA A 63 -12.90 -4.79 -8.29
C ALA A 63 -12.75 -4.49 -9.79
N GLU A 64 -12.72 -5.52 -10.65
CA GLU A 64 -12.71 -5.32 -12.12
C GLU A 64 -14.05 -4.87 -12.71
N GLN A 65 -15.13 -4.89 -11.91
CA GLN A 65 -16.50 -4.59 -12.35
C GLN A 65 -17.01 -3.23 -11.84
N VAL A 66 -16.27 -2.60 -10.93
CA VAL A 66 -16.61 -1.30 -10.32
C VAL A 66 -15.65 -0.22 -10.80
N ASP A 67 -16.11 1.03 -10.81
CA ASP A 67 -15.24 2.18 -11.07
C ASP A 67 -14.21 2.34 -9.93
N VAL A 68 -13.03 2.86 -10.25
CA VAL A 68 -11.95 3.06 -9.27
C VAL A 68 -12.36 4.01 -8.13
N ILE A 69 -13.21 5.01 -8.41
CA ILE A 69 -13.67 5.97 -7.41
C ILE A 69 -14.60 5.28 -6.41
N ASP A 70 -15.50 4.42 -6.89
CA ASP A 70 -16.39 3.63 -6.02
C ASP A 70 -15.57 2.63 -5.19
N PHE A 71 -14.60 1.97 -5.82
CA PHE A 71 -13.67 1.07 -5.13
C PHE A 71 -12.87 1.77 -4.03
N GLU A 72 -12.32 2.95 -4.31
CA GLU A 72 -11.62 3.78 -3.32
C GLU A 72 -12.54 4.21 -2.17
N THR A 73 -13.79 4.57 -2.48
CA THR A 73 -14.79 4.98 -1.48
C THR A 73 -15.10 3.84 -0.52
N GLU A 74 -15.34 2.64 -1.04
CA GLU A 74 -15.57 1.44 -0.21
C GLU A 74 -14.34 1.10 0.65
N LEU A 75 -13.12 1.24 0.10
CA LEU A 75 -11.90 1.02 0.87
C LEU A 75 -11.71 2.04 2.01
N LEU A 76 -12.07 3.30 1.79
CA LEU A 76 -12.04 4.35 2.83
C LEU A 76 -12.97 4.03 4.01
N ASP A 77 -14.10 3.35 3.76
CA ASP A 77 -15.04 2.95 4.79
C ASP A 77 -14.61 1.68 5.54
N ILE A 78 -13.82 0.81 4.90
CA ILE A 78 -13.36 -0.47 5.49
C ILE A 78 -12.04 -0.31 6.25
N ILE A 79 -11.15 0.58 5.81
CA ILE A 79 -9.78 0.72 6.32
C ILE A 79 -9.70 1.94 7.24
N PRO A 80 -9.02 1.86 8.40
CA PRO A 80 -8.90 2.98 9.31
C PRO A 80 -7.90 4.02 8.78
N ASN A 81 -8.20 5.30 8.99
CA ASN A 81 -7.43 6.46 8.52
C ASN A 81 -5.89 6.38 8.70
N PRO A 82 -5.33 5.86 9.82
CA PRO A 82 -3.87 5.77 9.98
C PRO A 82 -3.19 4.88 8.94
N SER A 83 -3.95 4.03 8.26
CA SER A 83 -3.48 3.09 7.25
C SER A 83 -3.83 3.51 5.82
N ILE A 84 -4.20 4.78 5.65
CA ILE A 84 -4.60 5.37 4.37
C ILE A 84 -3.74 6.61 4.10
N PHE A 85 -3.15 6.65 2.91
CA PHE A 85 -2.27 7.74 2.50
C PHE A 85 -2.76 8.30 1.16
N LYS A 86 -3.17 9.57 1.16
CA LYS A 86 -3.49 10.30 -0.07
C LYS A 86 -2.22 10.67 -0.81
N ILE A 87 -2.14 10.33 -2.10
CA ILE A 87 -0.98 10.62 -2.94
C ILE A 87 -0.68 12.12 -3.00
N GLU A 88 -1.69 12.99 -3.13
CA GLU A 88 -1.54 14.45 -3.16
C GLU A 88 -0.90 15.05 -1.89
N ASN A 89 -1.01 14.34 -0.76
CA ASN A 89 -0.49 14.75 0.54
C ASN A 89 0.92 14.21 0.82
N LEU A 90 1.49 13.46 -0.12
CA LEU A 90 2.87 12.99 0.00
C LEU A 90 3.85 14.11 -0.36
N GLU A 91 4.89 14.24 0.46
CA GLU A 91 6.09 15.02 0.17
C GLU A 91 6.93 14.29 -0.89
N TYR A 92 7.06 12.96 -0.74
CA TYR A 92 7.67 12.10 -1.75
C TYR A 92 7.05 10.70 -1.71
N LEU A 93 7.16 9.99 -2.84
CA LEU A 93 6.94 8.56 -2.99
C LEU A 93 8.09 8.00 -3.82
N GLU A 94 8.93 7.17 -3.20
CA GLU A 94 10.08 6.52 -3.80
C GLU A 94 9.85 5.01 -3.88
N VAL A 95 10.09 4.43 -5.06
CA VAL A 95 10.03 2.98 -5.25
C VAL A 95 11.38 2.49 -5.76
N THR A 96 12.02 1.61 -4.99
CA THR A 96 13.36 1.08 -5.32
C THR A 96 13.29 -0.38 -5.76
N ASN A 97 13.83 -0.64 -6.95
CA ASN A 97 13.98 -2.00 -7.47
C ASN A 97 15.45 -2.46 -7.42
N SER A 98 16.04 -2.45 -6.22
CA SER A 98 17.39 -2.98 -6.02
C SER A 98 17.38 -4.51 -6.00
N PHE A 99 18.54 -5.10 -6.34
CA PHE A 99 18.79 -6.54 -6.21
C PHE A 99 18.96 -6.97 -4.75
N ILE A 100 19.45 -6.09 -3.87
CA ILE A 100 19.86 -6.41 -2.51
C ILE A 100 18.83 -5.93 -1.47
N ALA A 101 18.31 -4.71 -1.62
CA ALA A 101 17.31 -4.14 -0.71
C ALA A 101 16.39 -3.18 -1.49
N GLY A 102 15.19 -3.63 -1.82
CA GLY A 102 14.22 -2.83 -2.60
C GLY A 102 12.85 -2.81 -1.95
N GLY A 103 12.10 -1.74 -2.18
CA GLY A 103 10.85 -1.51 -1.49
C GLY A 103 10.13 -0.26 -1.97
N MET A 104 9.27 0.27 -1.12
CA MET A 104 8.54 1.51 -1.34
C MET A 104 8.65 2.36 -0.09
N ALA A 105 8.99 3.64 -0.24
CA ALA A 105 9.03 4.60 0.84
C ALA A 105 8.24 5.85 0.45
N PHE A 106 7.54 6.45 1.39
CA PHE A 106 6.87 7.74 1.19
C PHE A 106 6.82 8.52 2.48
N LYS A 107 6.59 9.83 2.38
CA LYS A 107 6.42 10.69 3.54
C LYS A 107 5.24 11.63 3.30
N ARG A 108 4.40 11.87 4.31
CA ARG A 108 3.35 12.89 4.23
C ARG A 108 3.96 14.27 4.51
N LYS A 109 3.44 15.32 3.86
CA LYS A 109 3.90 16.71 4.06
C LYS A 109 3.83 17.19 5.52
N SER A 110 2.94 16.61 6.32
CA SER A 110 2.72 16.93 7.74
C SER A 110 3.55 16.11 8.71
N ASP A 111 4.13 15.00 8.25
CA ASP A 111 4.79 14.03 9.14
C ASP A 111 6.26 14.39 9.30
N GLN A 112 6.81 14.18 10.50
CA GLN A 112 8.23 14.36 10.72
C GLN A 112 9.03 13.22 10.07
N ASP A 113 8.47 12.00 10.09
CA ASP A 113 9.13 10.79 9.62
C ASP A 113 8.46 10.20 8.37
N GLY A 114 9.28 9.57 7.53
CA GLY A 114 8.83 8.81 6.36
C GLY A 114 8.45 7.38 6.73
N VAL A 115 7.50 6.82 5.99
CA VAL A 115 7.10 5.42 6.06
C VAL A 115 7.85 4.64 4.97
N SER A 116 8.41 3.48 5.31
CA SER A 116 9.14 2.63 4.35
C SER A 116 8.78 1.16 4.52
N PHE A 117 8.61 0.48 3.40
CA PHE A 117 8.25 -0.93 3.32
C PHE A 117 9.21 -1.70 2.44
N GLU A 118 9.50 -2.93 2.86
CA GLU A 118 10.13 -3.92 2.02
C GLU A 118 9.07 -4.68 1.21
N ILE A 119 9.33 -4.84 -0.09
CA ILE A 119 8.56 -5.72 -0.96
C ILE A 119 9.49 -6.87 -1.38
N PRO A 120 9.35 -8.08 -0.81
CA PRO A 120 10.39 -9.12 -0.92
C PRO A 120 10.67 -9.60 -2.35
N LYS A 121 9.62 -9.69 -3.18
CA LYS A 121 9.71 -10.22 -4.54
C LYS A 121 10.17 -9.16 -5.54
N ARG A 122 11.32 -9.38 -6.19
CA ARG A 122 11.87 -8.47 -7.22
C ARG A 122 10.94 -8.23 -8.42
N SER A 123 10.19 -9.25 -8.85
CA SER A 123 9.21 -9.10 -9.94
C SER A 123 8.10 -8.14 -9.55
N VAL A 124 7.55 -8.29 -8.34
CA VAL A 124 6.52 -7.39 -7.79
C VAL A 124 7.08 -5.98 -7.65
N ARG A 125 8.33 -5.80 -7.20
CA ARG A 125 8.97 -4.47 -7.16
C ARG A 125 9.02 -3.80 -8.54
N LYS A 126 9.32 -4.54 -9.60
CA LYS A 126 9.30 -4.00 -10.97
C LYS A 126 7.91 -3.52 -11.35
N GLU A 127 6.89 -4.32 -11.06
CA GLU A 127 5.49 -3.97 -11.34
C GLU A 127 5.06 -2.72 -10.56
N VAL A 128 5.44 -2.59 -9.27
CA VAL A 128 5.15 -1.40 -8.45
C VAL A 128 5.86 -0.16 -9.01
N VAL A 129 7.13 -0.29 -9.40
CA VAL A 129 7.86 0.80 -10.05
C VAL A 129 7.17 1.23 -11.34
N GLU A 130 6.75 0.28 -12.17
CA GLU A 130 6.04 0.58 -13.42
C GLU A 130 4.70 1.27 -13.16
N PHE A 131 3.92 0.78 -12.20
CA PHE A 131 2.63 1.35 -11.83
C PHE A 131 2.76 2.77 -11.26
N CYS A 132 3.69 2.99 -10.33
CA CYS A 132 3.85 4.28 -9.66
C CYS A 132 4.53 5.36 -10.52
N LYS A 133 5.18 5.01 -11.64
CA LYS A 133 5.77 5.99 -12.57
C LYS A 133 4.76 6.99 -13.12
N ASP A 134 3.52 6.54 -13.34
CA ASP A 134 2.47 7.41 -13.87
C ASP A 134 1.79 8.24 -12.76
N ILE A 135 2.06 7.90 -11.50
CA ILE A 135 1.52 8.53 -10.29
C ILE A 135 2.46 9.62 -9.77
N VAL A 136 3.77 9.34 -9.76
CA VAL A 136 4.83 10.23 -9.27
C VAL A 136 5.46 10.95 -10.46
N LYS A 137 5.11 12.22 -10.67
CA LYS A 137 5.71 13.10 -11.69
C LYS A 137 6.68 14.09 -11.06
#